data_AF-A0A7S7TFU4-F1
#
_entry.id   AF-A0A7S7TFU4-F1
#
_cell.length_a   1.000
_cell.length_b   1.000
_cell.length_c   1.000
_cell.angle_alpha   90.00
_cell.angle_beta   90.00
_cell.angle_gamma   90.00
#
_symmetry.space_group_name_H-M   'P 1'
#
loop_
_entity.id
_entity.type
_entity.pdbx_description
1 polymer ?
#
loop_
_entity_poly.entity_id
_entity_poly.type
_entity_poly.pdbx_seq_one_letter_code
_entity_poly.pdbx_strand_id
1 'polypeptide(L)'
;MTQHEIKDNMEVIGADGVHVGTVDHVEGNRIKLKKNDSDGFHKGHHHFIELGFVAGVEGSKVRLSANAAIAVTLEEEKSGKPVD
;
A
#
# COMPACT_ATOMS: atom_id res chain seq x y z
N MET A 1 5.39 -14.43 2.58
CA MET A 1 6.04 -13.20 3.07
C MET A 1 5.63 -13.01 4.51
N THR A 2 6.58 -12.67 5.39
CA THR A 2 6.23 -12.45 6.80
C THR A 2 6.02 -10.97 7.04
N GLN A 3 5.02 -10.64 7.85
CA GLN A 3 4.63 -9.27 8.20
C GLN A 3 5.78 -8.39 8.72
N HIS A 4 6.85 -9.03 9.18
CA HIS A 4 8.02 -8.43 9.83
C HIS A 4 9.02 -7.84 8.82
N GLU A 5 8.89 -8.20 7.53
CA GLU A 5 9.76 -7.71 6.46
C GLU A 5 9.38 -6.30 6.01
N ILE A 6 8.12 -5.91 6.20
CA ILE A 6 7.58 -4.60 5.85
C ILE A 6 7.77 -3.67 7.04
N LYS A 7 8.47 -2.56 6.80
CA LYS A 7 8.81 -1.58 7.83
C LYS A 7 8.24 -0.22 7.47
N ASP A 8 8.00 0.57 8.50
CA ASP A 8 7.58 1.97 8.37
C ASP A 8 8.55 2.73 7.44
N ASN A 9 8.01 3.66 6.66
CA ASN A 9 8.73 4.46 5.67
C ASN A 9 9.25 3.71 4.43
N MET A 10 8.95 2.42 4.28
CA MET A 10 9.19 1.75 2.99
C MET A 10 8.28 2.29 1.90
N GLU A 11 8.81 2.39 0.69
CA GLU A 11 8.07 2.80 -0.49
C GLU A 11 7.20 1.64 -0.98
N VAL A 12 5.92 1.88 -1.25
CA VAL A 12 5.02 0.92 -1.88
C VAL A 12 4.97 1.23 -3.36
N ILE A 13 5.30 0.22 -4.19
CA ILE A 13 5.34 0.34 -5.65
C ILE A 13 4.43 -0.70 -6.30
N GLY A 14 3.86 -0.35 -7.43
CA GLY A 14 3.17 -1.30 -8.30
C GLY A 14 4.13 -2.32 -8.91
N ALA A 15 3.57 -3.34 -9.56
CA ALA A 15 4.34 -4.33 -10.30
C ALA A 15 5.18 -3.69 -11.43
N ASP A 16 4.71 -2.58 -11.98
CA ASP A 16 5.39 -1.71 -12.95
C ASP A 16 6.49 -0.83 -12.34
N GLY A 17 6.66 -0.86 -11.03
CA GLY A 17 7.66 -0.06 -10.30
C GLY A 17 7.25 1.39 -10.07
N VAL A 18 6.01 1.76 -10.41
CA VAL A 18 5.47 3.10 -10.20
C VAL A 18 5.04 3.25 -8.74
N HIS A 19 5.26 4.44 -8.17
CA HIS A 19 4.91 4.77 -6.79
C HIS A 19 3.40 4.65 -6.54
N VAL A 20 3.03 4.08 -5.40
CA VAL A 20 1.64 3.96 -4.92
C VAL A 20 1.46 4.71 -3.60
N GLY A 21 2.45 4.63 -2.71
CA GLY A 21 2.46 5.38 -1.45
C GLY A 21 3.63 4.96 -0.55
N THR A 22 3.60 5.38 0.71
CA THR A 22 4.58 4.98 1.73
C THR A 22 3.92 4.28 2.89
N VAL A 23 4.57 3.25 3.42
CA VAL A 23 4.14 2.54 4.62
C VAL A 23 4.13 3.48 5.83
N ASP A 24 2.96 3.64 6.44
CA ASP A 24 2.81 4.21 7.79
C ASP A 24 3.20 3.14 8.81
N HIS A 25 2.48 2.01 8.81
CA HIS A 25 2.79 0.79 9.56
C HIS A 25 1.94 -0.38 9.04
N VAL A 26 2.14 -1.59 9.57
CA VAL A 26 1.27 -2.75 9.28
C VAL A 26 0.24 -2.92 10.40
N GLU A 27 -1.06 -2.95 10.04
CA GLU A 27 -2.19 -3.12 10.96
C GLU A 27 -2.97 -4.39 10.59
N GLY A 28 -2.98 -5.39 11.49
CA GLY A 28 -3.65 -6.66 11.21
C GLY A 28 -2.99 -7.35 10.01
N ASN A 29 -3.74 -7.63 8.94
CA ASN A 29 -3.21 -8.22 7.70
C ASN A 29 -3.08 -7.20 6.55
N ARG A 30 -2.96 -5.91 6.87
CA ARG A 30 -2.99 -4.81 5.89
C ARG A 30 -1.86 -3.82 6.13
N ILE A 31 -1.30 -3.30 5.06
CA ILE A 31 -0.38 -2.18 5.07
C ILE A 31 -1.20 -0.91 5.15
N LYS A 32 -0.99 -0.10 6.18
CA LYS A 32 -1.56 1.23 6.27
C LYS A 32 -0.63 2.21 5.57
N LEU A 33 -1.16 3.00 4.63
CA LEU A 33 -0.42 4.03 3.92
C LEU A 33 -0.42 5.36 4.69
N LYS A 34 0.65 6.13 4.51
CA LYS A 34 0.73 7.50 5.03
C LYS A 34 -0.30 8.37 4.32
N LYS A 35 -1.12 9.04 5.13
CA LYS A 35 -2.21 9.91 4.68
C LYS A 35 -1.80 11.02 3.70
N ASN A 36 -0.57 11.52 3.81
CA ASN A 36 -0.08 12.65 3.00
C ASN A 36 0.73 12.21 1.76
N ASP A 37 0.90 10.91 1.55
CA ASP A 37 1.75 10.34 0.51
C ASP A 37 0.97 9.45 -0.47
N SER A 38 -0.35 9.51 -0.40
CA SER A 38 -1.23 8.82 -1.33
C SER A 38 -1.35 9.68 -2.58
N ASP A 39 -0.69 9.28 -3.66
CA ASP A 39 -0.79 9.91 -4.99
C ASP A 39 -2.17 9.66 -5.66
N GLY A 40 -3.07 8.92 -4.99
CA GLY A 40 -4.43 8.63 -5.42
C GLY A 40 -5.41 9.81 -5.28
N PHE A 41 -6.53 9.70 -6.02
CA PHE A 41 -7.60 10.71 -6.16
C PHE A 41 -8.30 11.10 -4.85
N HIS A 42 -8.00 10.46 -3.73
CA HIS A 42 -8.76 10.58 -2.47
C HIS A 42 -7.90 11.19 -1.36
N LYS A 43 -7.85 12.53 -1.33
CA LYS A 43 -7.18 13.30 -0.28
C LYS A 43 -8.03 13.33 0.99
N GLY A 44 -7.62 12.63 2.05
CA GLY A 44 -8.20 12.87 3.39
C GLY A 44 -8.24 11.68 4.35
N HIS A 45 -8.08 10.45 3.86
CA HIS A 45 -8.25 9.23 4.65
C HIS A 45 -6.98 8.35 4.65
N HIS A 46 -6.94 7.38 5.56
CA HIS A 46 -5.88 6.37 5.56
C HIS A 46 -6.31 5.22 4.65
N HIS A 47 -5.53 5.02 3.60
CA HIS A 47 -5.67 3.92 2.68
C HIS A 47 -4.95 2.68 3.21
N PHE A 48 -5.54 1.53 2.95
CA PHE A 48 -4.99 0.23 3.32
C PHE A 48 -4.81 -0.65 2.10
N ILE A 49 -3.74 -1.44 2.09
CA ILE A 49 -3.48 -2.48 1.08
C ILE A 49 -3.39 -3.82 1.78
N GLU A 50 -4.16 -4.81 1.34
CA GLU A 50 -4.05 -6.16 1.89
C GLU A 50 -2.69 -6.79 1.59
N LEU A 51 -2.11 -7.50 2.58
CA LEU A 51 -0.84 -8.21 2.39
C LEU A 51 -0.91 -9.28 1.29
N GLY A 52 -2.12 -9.74 0.93
CA GLY A 52 -2.34 -10.65 -0.20
C GLY A 52 -1.97 -10.06 -1.56
N PHE A 53 -1.93 -8.73 -1.69
CA PHE A 53 -1.48 -8.04 -2.91
C PHE A 53 0.03 -7.82 -2.96
N VAL A 54 0.78 -8.20 -1.93
CA VAL A 54 2.24 -7.99 -1.90
C VAL A 54 2.94 -9.15 -2.60
N ALA A 55 3.70 -8.81 -3.65
CA ALA A 55 4.55 -9.77 -4.36
C ALA A 55 5.88 -9.99 -3.64
N GLY A 56 6.43 -8.97 -2.97
CA GLY A 56 7.66 -9.09 -2.18
C GLY A 56 8.20 -7.76 -1.66
N VAL A 57 9.32 -7.82 -0.93
CA VAL A 57 10.12 -6.66 -0.53
C VAL A 57 11.46 -6.68 -1.28
N GLU A 58 11.81 -5.55 -1.88
CA GLU A 58 13.04 -5.32 -2.63
C GLU A 58 13.78 -4.14 -2.01
N GLY A 59 14.80 -4.42 -1.18
CA GLY A 59 15.52 -3.38 -0.45
C GLY A 59 14.61 -2.61 0.51
N SER A 60 14.35 -1.34 0.21
CA SER A 60 13.46 -0.47 0.99
C SER A 60 12.08 -0.28 0.33
N LYS A 61 11.71 -1.17 -0.59
CA LYS A 61 10.44 -1.11 -1.33
C LYS A 61 9.58 -2.34 -1.11
N VAL A 62 8.27 -2.13 -1.02
CA VAL A 62 7.24 -3.18 -1.03
C VAL A 62 6.63 -3.19 -2.43
N ARG A 63 6.81 -4.30 -3.16
CA ARG A 63 6.25 -4.47 -4.51
C ARG A 63 4.90 -5.15 -4.43
N LEU A 64 3.91 -4.54 -5.07
CA LEU A 64 2.58 -5.11 -5.26
C LEU A 64 2.52 -6.01 -6.49
N SER A 65 1.56 -6.92 -6.51
CA SER A 65 1.25 -7.79 -7.65
C SER A 65 0.49 -7.07 -8.78
N ALA A 66 -0.11 -5.91 -8.49
CA ALA A 66 -0.81 -5.06 -9.45
C ALA A 66 0.02 -3.82 -9.82
N ASN A 67 -0.14 -3.33 -11.05
CA ASN A 67 0.43 -2.04 -11.48
C ASN A 67 -0.15 -0.89 -10.66
N ALA A 68 0.60 0.21 -10.51
CA ALA A 68 0.19 1.31 -9.63
C ALA A 68 -1.20 1.87 -9.95
N ALA A 69 -1.53 2.01 -11.24
CA ALA A 69 -2.84 2.49 -11.68
C ALA A 69 -4.01 1.60 -11.25
N ILE A 70 -3.77 0.29 -11.05
CA ILE A 70 -4.76 -0.65 -10.54
C ILE A 70 -4.69 -0.72 -9.02
N ALA A 71 -3.49 -0.68 -8.44
CA ALA A 71 -3.28 -0.72 -7.00
C ALA A 71 -4.02 0.39 -6.26
N VAL A 72 -4.06 1.61 -6.84
CA VAL A 72 -4.83 2.74 -6.28
C VAL A 72 -6.32 2.44 -6.16
N THR A 73 -6.87 1.59 -7.04
CA THR A 73 -8.28 1.16 -6.97
C THR A 73 -8.54 0.04 -5.96
N LEU A 74 -7.47 -0.62 -5.49
CA LEU A 74 -7.51 -1.69 -4.50
C LEU A 74 -7.36 -1.16 -3.07
N GLU A 75 -7.14 0.15 -2.91
CA GLU A 75 -7.05 0.80 -1.62
C GLU A 75 -8.39 0.66 -0.88
N GLU A 76 -8.30 0.33 0.40
CA GLU A 76 -9.46 0.29 1.29
C GLU A 76 -9.44 1.46 2.28
N GLU A 77 -10.62 1.95 2.61
CA GLU A 77 -10.81 2.78 3.78
C GLU A 77 -10.57 1.97 5.06
N LYS A 78 -10.39 2.65 6.22
CA LYS A 78 -10.29 1.96 7.53
C LYS A 78 -11.43 0.96 7.78
N SER A 79 -12.60 1.23 7.20
CA SER A 79 -13.78 0.36 7.27
C SER A 79 -13.66 -0.97 6.51
N GLY A 80 -12.63 -1.17 5.69
CA GLY A 80 -12.48 -2.35 4.81
C GLY A 80 -13.38 -2.29 3.58
N LYS A 81 -13.86 -1.10 3.22
CA LYS A 81 -14.59 -0.87 1.97
C LYS A 81 -13.64 -0.30 0.92
N PRO A 82 -13.86 -0.58 -0.38
CA PRO A 82 -13.15 0.10 -1.46
C PRO A 82 -13.26 1.62 -1.29
N VAL A 83 -12.21 2.32 -1.67
CA VAL A 83 -12.23 3.79 -1.80
C VAL A 83 -13.16 4.18 -2.95
N ASP A 84 -14.06 5.15 -2.70
CA ASP A 84 -15.07 5.67 -3.64
C ASP A 84 -14.56 6.91 -4.38
#